data_AF-A0A2X4THL1-F1
#
_entry.id   AF-A0A2X4THL1-F1
#
_cell.length_a   1.000
_cell.length_b   1.000
_cell.length_c   1.000
_cell.angle_alpha   90.00
_cell.angle_beta   90.00
_cell.angle_gamma   90.00
#
_symmetry.space_group_name_H-M   'P 1'
#
loop_
_entity.id
_entity.type
_entity.pdbx_description
1 polymer ?
#
loop_
_entity_poly.entity_id
_entity_poly.type
_entity_poly.pdbx_seq_one_letter_code
_entity_poly.pdbx_strand_id
1 'polypeptide(L)'
;MINPFSARGLGVPGGASGEATILTTWLVTDGYKMDIDVQAIDFSGYRAMYVDNTRLYLIDERWGTEQTRDLLNRMGTHQLPVQTIVIYGYSFDLESIRELEIGLKQLDQKVNLVKRY
;
A
#
# COMPACT_ATOMS: atom_id res chain seq x y z
N MET A 1 29.42 -12.14 20.11
CA MET A 1 30.23 -11.30 19.21
C MET A 1 29.57 -9.92 19.15
N ILE A 2 30.24 -8.87 19.63
CA ILE A 2 29.74 -7.49 19.50
C ILE A 2 30.18 -7.04 18.11
N ASN A 3 29.23 -6.79 17.20
CA ASN A 3 29.54 -6.27 15.86
C ASN A 3 29.50 -4.74 15.91
N PRO A 4 30.67 -4.05 15.98
CA PRO A 4 30.72 -2.59 16.10
C PRO A 4 30.05 -1.88 14.92
N PHE A 5 29.99 -2.54 13.76
CA PHE A 5 29.35 -2.02 12.54
C PHE A 5 27.89 -2.49 12.33
N SER A 6 27.29 -3.16 13.32
CA SER A 6 25.86 -3.45 13.26
C SER A 6 25.05 -2.21 13.61
N ALA A 7 23.78 -2.12 13.16
CA ALA A 7 22.89 -1.03 13.55
C ALA A 7 22.83 -0.85 15.08
N ARG A 8 22.76 -1.97 15.82
CA ARG A 8 22.84 -1.99 17.30
C ARG A 8 24.17 -1.45 17.83
N GLY A 9 25.29 -1.79 17.19
CA GLY A 9 26.63 -1.31 17.55
C GLY A 9 26.84 0.19 17.28
N LEU A 10 26.15 0.72 16.26
CA LEU A 10 26.20 2.12 15.85
C LEU A 10 25.15 3.00 16.53
N GLY A 11 24.24 2.41 17.34
CA GLY A 11 23.15 3.15 17.98
C GLY A 11 22.11 3.71 17.00
N VAL A 12 22.02 3.16 15.80
CA VAL A 12 21.06 3.59 14.76
C VAL A 12 19.92 2.58 14.62
N PRO A 13 18.74 3.00 14.14
CA PRO A 13 17.67 2.07 13.80
C PRO A 13 18.16 1.02 12.79
N GLY A 14 17.75 -0.23 12.97
CA GLY A 14 18.04 -1.31 12.04
C GLY A 14 16.95 -2.38 12.11
N GLY A 15 16.98 -3.32 11.17
CA GLY A 15 15.96 -4.35 11.04
C GLY A 15 14.69 -3.82 10.40
N ALA A 16 14.73 -3.58 9.09
CA ALA A 16 13.54 -3.24 8.33
C ALA A 16 12.53 -4.40 8.35
N SER A 17 11.25 -4.09 8.46
CA SER A 17 10.19 -5.09 8.28
C SER A 17 10.14 -5.54 6.81
N GLY A 18 9.53 -6.71 6.57
CA GLY A 18 9.27 -7.17 5.20
C GLY A 18 8.42 -6.17 4.43
N GLU A 19 7.36 -5.66 5.06
CA GLU A 19 6.49 -4.62 4.49
C GLU A 19 7.28 -3.36 4.09
N ALA A 20 8.12 -2.81 4.98
CA ALA A 20 8.93 -1.64 4.69
C ALA A 20 9.91 -1.89 3.53
N THR A 21 10.46 -3.10 3.45
CA THR A 21 11.37 -3.50 2.37
C THR A 21 10.64 -3.59 1.03
N ILE A 22 9.45 -4.20 1.00
CA ILE A 22 8.59 -4.30 -0.19
C ILE A 22 8.20 -2.90 -0.67
N LEU A 23 7.67 -2.07 0.24
CA LEU A 23 7.25 -0.71 -0.07
C LEU A 23 8.40 0.10 -0.68
N THR A 24 9.56 0.15 -0.01
CA THR A 24 10.72 0.91 -0.48
C THR A 24 11.18 0.43 -1.86
N THR A 25 11.21 -0.89 -2.08
CA THR A 25 11.59 -1.49 -3.37
C THR A 25 10.63 -1.07 -4.48
N TRP A 26 9.33 -1.08 -4.19
CA TRP A 26 8.30 -0.71 -5.15
C TRP A 26 8.29 0.78 -5.44
N LEU A 27 8.48 1.64 -4.43
CA LEU A 27 8.60 3.08 -4.64
C LEU A 27 9.73 3.41 -5.62
N VAL A 28 10.92 2.80 -5.43
CA VAL A 28 12.06 2.98 -6.33
C VAL A 28 11.77 2.41 -7.73
N THR A 29 11.18 1.21 -7.81
CA THR A 29 10.78 0.60 -9.09
C THR A 29 9.76 1.46 -9.85
N ASP A 30 8.89 2.15 -9.11
CA ASP A 30 7.88 3.05 -9.63
C ASP A 30 8.40 4.43 -10.00
N GLY A 31 9.71 4.68 -9.83
CA GLY A 31 10.38 5.92 -10.23
C GLY A 31 10.34 7.02 -9.17
N TYR A 32 9.86 6.73 -7.96
CA TYR A 32 9.92 7.70 -6.86
C TYR A 32 11.34 7.84 -6.32
N LYS A 33 11.62 9.04 -5.80
CA LYS A 33 12.84 9.28 -5.02
C LYS A 33 12.77 8.54 -3.69
N MET A 34 13.94 8.24 -3.12
CA MET A 34 14.04 7.53 -1.84
C MET A 34 13.57 8.36 -0.64
N ASP A 35 13.41 9.67 -0.81
CA ASP A 35 12.95 10.63 0.20
C ASP A 35 11.51 11.09 -0.04
N ILE A 36 10.74 10.38 -0.88
CA ILE A 36 9.34 10.70 -1.14
C ILE A 36 8.51 10.60 0.15
N ASP A 37 7.57 11.54 0.34
CA ASP A 37 6.63 11.47 1.45
C ASP A 37 5.63 10.33 1.23
N VAL A 38 5.39 9.55 2.29
CA VAL A 38 4.46 8.42 2.28
C VAL A 38 3.47 8.61 3.42
N GLN A 39 2.20 8.70 3.08
CA GLN A 39 1.12 8.93 4.02
C GLN A 39 0.43 7.61 4.35
N ALA A 40 0.27 7.31 5.64
CA ALA A 40 -0.53 6.17 6.07
C ALA A 40 -2.01 6.56 6.13
N ILE A 41 -2.86 5.80 5.44
CA ILE A 41 -4.32 5.97 5.47
C ILE A 41 -4.95 4.72 6.08
N ASP A 42 -5.83 4.94 7.06
CA ASP A 42 -6.63 3.86 7.65
C ASP A 42 -7.91 3.63 6.84
N PHE A 43 -8.16 2.38 6.48
CA PHE A 43 -9.43 1.88 5.97
C PHE A 43 -9.95 0.82 6.92
N SER A 44 -10.92 1.16 7.77
CA SER A 44 -11.51 0.21 8.72
C SER A 44 -10.46 -0.63 9.47
N GLY A 45 -9.39 -0.01 9.99
CA GLY A 45 -8.29 -0.68 10.70
C GLY A 45 -7.17 -1.26 9.82
N TYR A 46 -7.28 -1.18 8.50
CA TYR A 46 -6.22 -1.56 7.56
C TYR A 46 -5.34 -0.35 7.22
N ARG A 47 -4.02 -0.50 7.38
CA ARG A 47 -3.06 0.56 7.10
C ARG A 47 -2.55 0.49 5.66
N ALA A 48 -3.02 1.39 4.81
CA ALA A 48 -2.53 1.53 3.44
C ALA A 48 -1.49 2.65 3.32
N MET A 49 -0.57 2.53 2.36
CA MET A 49 0.45 3.56 2.08
C MET A 49 0.05 4.35 0.85
N TYR A 50 -0.08 5.67 1.00
CA TYR A 50 -0.52 6.58 -0.03
C TYR A 50 0.59 7.56 -0.40
N VAL A 51 0.83 7.71 -1.70
CA VAL A 51 1.99 8.42 -2.24
C VAL A 51 1.56 9.32 -3.39
N ASP A 52 2.16 10.51 -3.42
CA ASP A 52 2.02 11.49 -4.52
C ASP A 52 0.56 11.81 -4.87
N ASN A 53 -0.31 11.78 -3.85
CA ASN A 53 -1.74 12.07 -3.94
C ASN A 53 -2.49 11.31 -5.05
N THR A 54 -1.97 10.15 -5.47
CA THR A 54 -2.49 9.43 -6.63
C THR A 54 -2.33 7.92 -6.54
N ARG A 55 -1.39 7.41 -5.75
CA ARG A 55 -1.08 5.98 -5.71
C ARG A 55 -1.24 5.40 -4.31
N LEU A 56 -1.94 4.28 -4.23
CA LEU A 56 -2.17 3.52 -3.00
C LEU A 56 -1.46 2.16 -3.08
N TYR A 57 -0.73 1.80 -2.03
CA TYR A 57 -0.08 0.52 -1.86
C TYR A 57 -0.75 -0.25 -0.73
N LEU A 58 -1.22 -1.46 -1.05
CA LEU A 58 -1.87 -2.39 -0.14
C LEU A 58 -0.96 -3.61 0.03
N ILE A 59 -0.17 -3.62 1.10
CA ILE A 59 0.87 -4.63 1.33
C ILE A 59 0.51 -5.55 2.51
N ASP A 60 -0.12 -5.01 3.54
CA ASP A 60 -0.51 -5.78 4.72
C ASP A 60 -1.62 -6.80 4.39
N GLU A 61 -1.77 -7.79 5.26
CA GLU A 61 -2.82 -8.81 5.21
C GLU A 61 -4.17 -8.25 5.67
N ARG A 62 -5.23 -9.07 5.56
CA ARG A 62 -6.58 -8.78 6.07
C ARG A 62 -7.29 -7.62 5.37
N TRP A 63 -6.97 -7.38 4.10
CA TRP A 63 -7.87 -6.60 3.25
C TRP A 63 -9.14 -7.40 2.95
N GLY A 64 -10.32 -6.81 3.15
CA GLY A 64 -11.59 -7.46 2.89
C GLY A 64 -12.72 -6.48 2.54
N THR A 65 -13.96 -6.90 2.79
CA THR A 65 -15.17 -6.18 2.40
C THR A 65 -15.30 -4.80 3.05
N GLU A 66 -15.01 -4.68 4.35
CA GLU A 66 -15.13 -3.40 5.06
C GLU A 66 -14.12 -2.36 4.54
N GLN A 67 -12.90 -2.79 4.25
CA GLN A 67 -11.82 -1.97 3.69
C GLN A 67 -12.17 -1.54 2.27
N THR A 68 -12.67 -2.48 1.45
CA THR A 68 -13.09 -2.23 0.07
C THR A 68 -14.22 -1.21 0.03
N ARG A 69 -15.25 -1.37 0.88
CA ARG A 69 -16.36 -0.43 0.97
C ARG A 69 -15.90 0.97 1.39
N ASP A 70 -15.04 1.08 2.40
CA ASP A 70 -14.51 2.38 2.84
C ASP A 70 -13.70 3.07 1.73
N LEU A 71 -12.81 2.33 1.06
CA LEU A 71 -12.06 2.84 -0.09
C LEU A 71 -12.98 3.38 -1.19
N LEU A 72 -13.96 2.59 -1.63
CA LEU A 72 -14.87 2.98 -2.71
C LEU A 72 -15.71 4.20 -2.32
N ASN A 73 -16.16 4.30 -1.07
CA ASN A 73 -16.90 5.47 -0.59
C ASN A 73 -16.04 6.74 -0.63
N ARG A 74 -14.78 6.68 -0.16
CA ARG A 74 -13.88 7.84 -0.18
C ARG A 74 -13.51 8.26 -1.60
N MET A 75 -13.35 7.29 -2.51
CA MET A 75 -13.11 7.57 -3.93
C MET A 75 -14.34 8.14 -4.63
N GLY A 76 -15.53 7.57 -4.38
CA GLY A 76 -16.80 8.00 -4.98
C GLY A 76 -17.30 9.36 -4.46
N THR A 77 -16.88 9.77 -3.27
CA THR A 77 -17.16 11.11 -2.71
C THR A 77 -16.05 12.13 -2.99
N HIS A 78 -15.06 11.76 -3.81
CA HIS A 78 -13.89 12.58 -4.16
C HIS A 78 -13.03 13.03 -2.95
N GLN A 79 -13.16 12.36 -1.80
CA GLN A 79 -12.35 12.63 -0.61
C GLN A 79 -10.93 12.05 -0.74
N LEU A 80 -10.77 11.00 -1.54
CA LEU A 80 -9.49 10.36 -1.78
C LEU A 80 -9.26 10.14 -3.29
N PRO A 81 -8.45 10.99 -3.94
CA PRO A 81 -8.08 10.77 -5.33
C PRO A 81 -7.09 9.60 -5.43
N VAL A 82 -7.47 8.55 -6.16
CA VAL A 82 -6.61 7.39 -6.42
C VAL A 82 -6.68 7.02 -7.89
N GLN A 83 -5.53 7.07 -8.56
CA GLN A 83 -5.37 6.69 -9.96
C GLN A 83 -4.81 5.27 -10.09
N THR A 84 -3.92 4.86 -9.17
CA THR A 84 -3.31 3.54 -9.18
C THR A 84 -3.37 2.90 -7.80
N ILE A 85 -3.78 1.64 -7.76
CA ILE A 85 -3.71 0.79 -6.58
C ILE A 85 -2.75 -0.36 -6.89
N VAL A 86 -1.73 -0.52 -6.05
CA VAL A 86 -0.77 -1.61 -6.14
C VAL A 86 -1.01 -2.55 -4.97
N ILE A 87 -1.27 -3.83 -5.25
CA ILE A 87 -1.51 -4.84 -4.22
C ILE A 87 -0.37 -5.86 -4.16
N TYR A 88 -0.03 -6.27 -2.94
CA TYR A 88 0.80 -7.45 -2.73
C TYR A 88 -0.07 -8.69 -2.78
N GLY A 89 -0.02 -9.41 -3.89
CA GLY A 89 -0.94 -10.50 -4.19
C GLY A 89 -0.88 -11.65 -3.19
N TYR A 90 0.25 -11.83 -2.48
CA TYR A 90 0.37 -12.84 -1.44
C TYR A 90 -0.36 -12.50 -0.13
N SER A 91 -0.68 -11.21 0.10
CA SER A 91 -1.43 -10.76 1.28
C SER A 91 -2.94 -10.79 1.10
N PHE A 92 -3.42 -11.17 -0.08
CA PHE A 92 -4.82 -11.12 -0.45
C PHE A 92 -5.35 -12.52 -0.81
N ASP A 93 -6.54 -12.84 -0.33
CA ASP A 93 -7.31 -13.96 -0.86
C ASP A 93 -7.98 -13.60 -2.20
N LEU A 94 -8.41 -14.63 -2.94
CA LEU A 94 -9.00 -14.46 -4.26
C LEU A 94 -10.35 -13.70 -4.23
N GLU A 95 -11.12 -13.85 -3.16
CA GLU A 95 -12.43 -13.21 -3.00
C GLU A 95 -12.24 -11.71 -2.82
N SER A 96 -11.35 -11.30 -1.92
CA SER A 96 -10.98 -9.91 -1.65
C SER A 96 -10.44 -9.20 -2.90
N ILE A 97 -9.61 -9.88 -3.71
CA ILE A 97 -9.14 -9.33 -5.00
C ILE A 97 -10.30 -9.10 -5.97
N ARG A 98 -11.20 -10.07 -6.10
CA ARG A 98 -12.35 -9.97 -7.01
C ARG A 98 -13.31 -8.88 -6.58
N GLU A 99 -13.60 -8.80 -5.28
CA GLU A 99 -14.45 -7.75 -4.73
C GLU A 99 -13.89 -6.36 -5.04
N LEU A 100 -12.60 -6.15 -4.77
CA LEU A 100 -11.92 -4.90 -5.10
C LEU A 100 -11.98 -4.59 -6.60
N GLU A 101 -11.69 -5.56 -7.47
CA GLU A 101 -11.76 -5.38 -8.93
C GLU A 101 -13.16 -4.99 -9.43
N ILE A 102 -14.20 -5.63 -8.89
CA ILE A 102 -15.59 -5.35 -9.25
C ILE A 102 -15.98 -3.96 -8.76
N GLY A 103 -15.65 -3.63 -7.51
CA GLY A 103 -15.94 -2.33 -6.92
C GLY A 103 -15.28 -1.18 -7.67
N LEU A 104 -13.99 -1.31 -8.02
CA LEU A 104 -13.26 -0.27 -8.77
C LEU A 104 -13.84 -0.03 -10.16
N LYS A 105 -14.43 -1.05 -10.80
CA LYS A 105 -15.11 -0.91 -12.12
C LYS A 105 -16.42 -0.13 -12.06
N GLN A 106 -17.00 0.03 -10.87
CA GLN A 106 -18.25 0.78 -10.68
C GLN A 106 -18.02 2.29 -10.49
N LEU A 107 -16.78 2.71 -10.28
CA LEU A 107 -16.44 4.12 -10.15
C LEU A 107 -16.43 4.81 -11.52
N ASP A 108 -16.82 6.09 -11.56
CA ASP A 108 -16.81 6.90 -12.79
C ASP A 108 -15.38 7.10 -13.33
N GLN A 109 -14.38 7.11 -12.44
CA GLN A 109 -12.97 7.22 -12.80
C GLN A 109 -12.33 5.85 -12.99
N LYS A 110 -11.55 5.69 -14.07
CA LYS A 110 -10.79 4.47 -14.30
C LYS A 110 -9.58 4.40 -13.37
N VAL A 111 -9.58 3.42 -12.48
CA VAL A 111 -8.47 3.13 -11.56
C VAL A 111 -7.61 2.00 -12.11
N ASN A 112 -6.29 2.17 -12.11
CA ASN A 112 -5.35 1.11 -12.49
C ASN A 112 -5.05 0.21 -11.30
N LEU A 113 -5.42 -1.08 -11.38
CA LEU A 113 -5.08 -2.07 -10.37
C LEU A 113 -3.88 -2.89 -10.83
N VAL A 114 -2.77 -2.82 -10.08
CA VAL A 114 -1.52 -3.54 -10.35
C VAL A 114 -1.31 -4.60 -9.29
N LYS A 115 -1.14 -5.86 -9.71
CA LYS A 115 -0.81 -6.97 -8.80
C LYS A 115 0.68 -7.24 -8.88
N ARG A 116 1.34 -7.37 -7.72
CA ARG A 116 2.76 -7.72 -7.60
C ARG A 116 2.93 -8.89 -6.64
N TYR A 117 3.95 -9.71 -6.91
CA TYR A 117 4.32 -10.91 -6.17
C TYR A 117 5.80 -10.80 -5.78
#